data_AF-K1ZL04-F1
#
_entry.id   AF-K1ZL04-F1
#
_cell.length_a   1.000
_cell.length_b   1.000
_cell.length_c   1.000
_cell.angle_alpha   90.00
_cell.angle_beta   90.00
_cell.angle_gamma   90.00
#
_symmetry.space_group_name_H-M   'P 1'
#
loop_
_entity.id
_entity.type
_entity.pdbx_description
1 polymer ?
#
loop_
_entity_poly.entity_id
_entity_poly.type
_entity_poly.pdbx_seq_one_letter_code
_entity_poly.pdbx_strand_id
1 'polypeptide(L)'
;MQDHESLDDEQSNYVEIAHQLDELQKTKNDGRGVGCIKHIIQYLEMGKIREAKTICFTDSDKLRSYPDIIDYIKKNLFKHDKEHPWSFLDRLRSMETDFDQN
;
A
#
# COMPACT_ATOMS: atom_id res chain seq x y z
N MET A 1 32.42 5.40 -17.94
CA MET A 1 31.22 5.18 -18.78
C MET A 1 30.33 4.20 -18.03
N GLN A 2 29.12 4.65 -17.71
CA GLN A 2 27.91 3.89 -17.36
C GLN A 2 27.94 3.00 -16.11
N ASP A 3 27.54 3.59 -14.98
CA ASP A 3 26.78 2.89 -13.93
C ASP A 3 25.32 2.80 -14.42
N HIS A 4 24.98 1.75 -15.18
CA HIS A 4 23.59 1.45 -15.63
C HIS A 4 22.97 0.31 -14.79
N GLU A 5 23.32 0.36 -13.52
CA GLU A 5 23.17 -0.58 -12.41
C GLU A 5 21.89 -0.73 -11.58
N SER A 6 20.68 -0.22 -11.91
CA SER A 6 19.68 -0.08 -10.81
C SER A 6 18.18 0.07 -11.08
N LEU A 7 17.69 0.17 -12.32
CA LEU A 7 16.25 0.48 -12.53
C LEU A 7 15.32 -0.75 -12.59
N ASP A 8 15.88 -1.94 -12.83
CA ASP A 8 15.08 -3.15 -13.05
C ASP A 8 14.63 -3.82 -11.74
N ASP A 9 15.39 -3.65 -10.65
CA ASP A 9 15.12 -4.29 -9.35
C ASP A 9 13.93 -3.66 -8.61
N GLU A 10 13.82 -2.33 -8.63
CA GLU A 10 12.69 -1.65 -7.99
C GLU A 10 11.37 -1.92 -8.72
N GLN A 11 11.41 -1.93 -10.06
CA GLN A 11 10.22 -2.24 -10.87
C GLN A 11 9.76 -3.69 -10.65
N SER A 12 10.69 -4.65 -10.54
CA SER A 12 10.38 -6.04 -10.15
C SER A 12 9.65 -6.11 -8.81
N ASN A 13 10.11 -5.35 -7.81
CA ASN A 13 9.46 -5.33 -6.50
C ASN A 13 8.02 -4.78 -6.55
N TYR A 14 7.75 -3.74 -7.35
CA TYR A 14 6.38 -3.22 -7.49
C TYR A 14 5.44 -4.16 -8.23
N VAL A 15 5.95 -4.94 -9.18
CA VAL A 15 5.19 -6.00 -9.85
C VAL A 15 4.82 -7.10 -8.87
N GLU A 16 5.73 -7.49 -7.98
CA GLU A 16 5.43 -8.48 -6.93
C GLU A 16 4.35 -7.96 -5.95
N ILE A 17 4.45 -6.70 -5.54
CA ILE A 17 3.41 -6.03 -4.72
C ILE A 17 2.06 -6.04 -5.45
N ALA A 18 2.05 -5.77 -6.75
CA ALA A 18 0.83 -5.76 -7.56
C ALA A 18 0.18 -7.15 -7.62
N HIS A 19 0.97 -8.20 -7.84
CA HIS A 19 0.50 -9.59 -7.83
C HIS A 19 -0.13 -9.98 -6.49
N GLN A 20 0.55 -9.69 -5.39
CA GLN A 20 0.05 -10.01 -4.05
C GLN A 20 -1.21 -9.21 -3.70
N LEU A 21 -1.29 -7.94 -4.10
CA LEU A 21 -2.52 -7.14 -3.96
C LEU A 21 -3.68 -7.73 -4.76
N ASP A 22 -3.42 -8.27 -5.95
CA ASP A 22 -4.44 -8.91 -6.77
C ASP A 22 -4.99 -10.18 -6.11
N GLU A 23 -4.12 -11.01 -5.55
CA GLU A 23 -4.54 -12.20 -4.78
C GLU A 23 -5.39 -11.81 -3.57
N LEU A 24 -4.95 -10.83 -2.79
CA LEU A 24 -5.67 -10.35 -1.62
C LEU A 24 -7.05 -9.81 -2.00
N GLN A 25 -7.11 -8.90 -2.99
CA GLN A 25 -8.37 -8.25 -3.34
C GLN A 25 -9.38 -9.23 -3.93
N LYS A 26 -8.94 -10.23 -4.72
CA LYS A 26 -9.83 -11.25 -5.32
C LYS A 26 -10.65 -12.02 -4.28
N THR A 27 -10.15 -12.19 -3.07
CA THR A 27 -10.88 -12.88 -1.99
C THR A 27 -11.86 -11.99 -1.23
N LYS A 28 -11.84 -10.67 -1.47
CA LYS A 28 -12.69 -9.69 -0.78
C LYS A 28 -13.99 -9.43 -1.53
N ASN A 29 -14.96 -8.88 -0.78
CA ASN A 29 -16.24 -8.44 -1.32
C ASN A 29 -16.97 -9.57 -2.07
N ASP A 30 -17.11 -10.72 -1.41
CA ASP A 30 -17.71 -11.95 -1.95
C ASP A 30 -17.11 -12.39 -3.29
N GLY A 31 -15.80 -12.22 -3.46
CA GLY A 31 -15.08 -12.60 -4.68
C GLY A 31 -15.14 -11.56 -5.81
N ARG A 32 -15.83 -10.43 -5.63
CA ARG A 32 -15.93 -9.37 -6.66
C ARG A 32 -14.67 -8.50 -6.74
N GLY A 33 -13.91 -8.47 -5.65
CA GLY A 33 -12.75 -7.63 -5.54
C GLY A 33 -13.02 -6.22 -5.07
N VAL A 34 -11.94 -5.47 -4.87
CA VAL A 34 -11.95 -4.09 -4.39
C VAL A 34 -11.53 -3.17 -5.55
N GLY A 35 -12.47 -2.38 -6.07
CA GLY A 35 -12.26 -1.60 -7.30
C GLY A 35 -11.06 -0.66 -7.26
N CYS A 36 -10.85 0.06 -6.16
CA CYS A 36 -9.70 0.95 -6.02
C CYS A 36 -8.36 0.21 -5.99
N ILE A 37 -8.33 -1.03 -5.51
CA ILE A 37 -7.11 -1.86 -5.54
C ILE A 37 -6.73 -2.25 -6.96
N LYS A 38 -7.72 -2.51 -7.84
CA LYS A 38 -7.46 -2.80 -9.26
C LYS A 38 -6.74 -1.62 -9.95
N HIS A 39 -7.12 -0.39 -9.61
CA HIS A 39 -6.44 0.81 -10.14
C HIS A 39 -5.03 0.98 -9.57
N ILE A 40 -4.82 0.66 -8.29
CA ILE A 40 -3.48 0.66 -7.68
C ILE A 40 -2.57 -0.34 -8.39
N ILE A 41 -3.02 -1.58 -8.58
CA ILE A 41 -2.31 -2.65 -9.30
C ILE A 41 -1.91 -2.17 -10.70
N GLN A 42 -2.87 -1.63 -11.47
CA GLN A 42 -2.61 -1.15 -12.82
C GLN A 42 -1.52 -0.06 -12.85
N TYR A 43 -1.51 0.85 -11.88
CA TYR A 43 -0.46 1.87 -11.81
C TYR A 43 0.89 1.31 -11.38
N LEU A 44 0.94 0.33 -10.48
CA LEU A 44 2.18 -0.35 -10.10
C LEU A 44 2.80 -1.10 -11.29
N GLU A 45 1.99 -1.84 -12.05
CA GLU A 45 2.43 -2.55 -13.26
C GLU A 45 2.98 -1.60 -14.33
N MET A 46 2.45 -0.38 -14.42
CA MET A 46 2.92 0.66 -15.34
C MET A 46 4.14 1.45 -14.81
N GLY A 47 4.64 1.15 -13.61
CA GLY A 47 5.71 1.92 -12.96
C GLY A 47 5.27 3.30 -12.46
N LYS A 48 3.97 3.56 -12.39
CA LYS A 48 3.35 4.83 -11.97
C LYS A 48 3.11 4.85 -10.46
N ILE A 49 4.20 4.79 -9.69
CA ILE A 49 4.15 4.59 -8.23
C ILE A 49 3.47 5.76 -7.51
N ARG A 50 3.70 6.99 -7.99
CA ARG A 50 3.11 8.19 -7.39
C ARG A 50 1.59 8.19 -7.53
N GLU A 51 1.08 7.77 -8.67
CA GLU A 51 -0.34 7.64 -8.96
C GLU A 51 -0.97 6.53 -8.11
N ALA A 52 -0.31 5.38 -7.99
CA ALA A 52 -0.73 4.31 -7.09
C ALA A 52 -0.84 4.78 -5.62
N LYS A 53 0.18 5.48 -5.12
CA LYS A 53 0.16 6.07 -3.77
C LYS A 53 -0.96 7.11 -3.63
N THR A 54 -1.18 7.94 -4.65
CA THR A 54 -2.25 8.96 -4.63
C THR A 54 -3.63 8.33 -4.43
N ILE A 55 -3.93 7.19 -5.10
CA ILE A 55 -5.20 6.48 -4.87
C ILE A 55 -5.35 6.07 -3.40
N CYS A 56 -4.26 5.61 -2.77
CA CYS A 56 -4.31 5.20 -1.37
C CYS A 56 -4.74 6.36 -0.47
N PHE A 57 -4.37 7.61 -0.80
CA PHE A 57 -4.84 8.80 -0.09
C PHE A 57 -6.31 9.10 -0.39
N THR A 58 -6.69 9.16 -1.67
CA THR A 58 -8.03 9.60 -2.08
C THR A 58 -9.12 8.59 -1.70
N ASP A 59 -8.81 7.30 -1.77
CA ASP A 59 -9.76 6.21 -1.50
C ASP A 59 -9.51 5.55 -0.13
N SER A 60 -8.75 6.20 0.76
CA SER A 60 -8.42 5.71 2.11
C SER A 60 -9.65 5.32 2.94
N ASP A 61 -10.75 6.05 2.80
CA ASP A 61 -12.02 5.77 3.48
C ASP A 61 -12.63 4.44 3.04
N LYS A 62 -12.61 4.15 1.72
CA LYS A 62 -13.10 2.88 1.16
C LYS A 62 -12.23 1.70 1.60
N LEU A 63 -10.92 1.93 1.72
CA LEU A 63 -9.96 0.92 2.14
C LEU A 63 -10.10 0.54 3.61
N ARG A 64 -10.70 1.39 4.45
CA ARG A 64 -10.88 1.15 5.89
C ARG A 64 -11.60 -0.16 6.21
N SER A 65 -12.44 -0.65 5.28
CA SER A 65 -13.16 -1.93 5.42
C SER A 65 -12.29 -3.17 5.17
N TYR A 66 -11.06 -2.99 4.70
CA TYR A 66 -10.13 -4.06 4.30
C TYR A 66 -8.78 -3.90 5.03
N PRO A 67 -8.75 -4.12 6.35
CA PRO A 67 -7.56 -3.85 7.17
C PRO A 67 -6.33 -4.66 6.77
N ASP A 68 -6.52 -5.89 6.31
CA ASP A 68 -5.42 -6.75 5.84
C ASP A 68 -4.76 -6.22 4.56
N ILE A 69 -5.56 -5.65 3.65
CA ILE A 69 -5.05 -4.97 2.46
C ILE A 69 -4.30 -3.70 2.87
N ILE A 70 -4.84 -2.93 3.83
CA ILE A 70 -4.15 -1.74 4.35
C ILE A 70 -2.77 -2.12 4.93
N ASP A 71 -2.71 -3.15 5.77
CA ASP A 71 -1.47 -3.58 6.40
C ASP A 71 -0.44 -4.02 5.37
N TYR A 72 -0.88 -4.73 4.32
CA TYR A 72 -0.02 -5.11 3.21
C TYR A 72 0.53 -3.88 2.46
N ILE A 73 -0.33 -2.90 2.14
CA ILE A 73 0.05 -1.65 1.46
C ILE A 73 1.06 -0.87 2.31
N LYS A 74 0.82 -0.74 3.62
CA LYS A 74 1.75 -0.05 4.54
C LYS A 74 3.13 -0.70 4.54
N LYS A 75 3.16 -2.03 4.72
CA LYS A 75 4.41 -2.79 4.87
C LYS A 75 5.27 -2.80 3.62
N ASN A 76 4.66 -2.75 2.43
CA ASN A 76 5.37 -2.95 1.17
C ASN A 76 5.42 -1.69 0.30
N LEU A 77 4.30 -1.00 0.08
CA LEU A 77 4.25 0.19 -0.78
C LEU A 77 4.74 1.46 -0.08
N PHE A 78 4.50 1.58 1.23
CA PHE A 78 4.91 2.72 2.06
C PHE A 78 6.03 2.39 3.05
N LYS A 79 6.78 1.30 2.83
CA LYS A 79 7.82 0.79 3.76
C LYS A 79 8.80 1.86 4.25
N HIS A 80 9.19 2.77 3.36
CA HIS A 80 10.15 3.84 3.64
C HIS A 80 9.48 5.23 3.73
N ASP A 81 8.16 5.29 3.54
CA ASP A 81 7.39 6.53 3.54
C ASP A 81 6.89 6.82 4.95
N LYS A 82 7.45 7.85 5.58
CA LYS A 82 7.00 8.33 6.89
C LYS A 82 5.59 8.95 6.85
N GLU A 83 5.14 9.30 5.65
CA GLU A 83 3.85 9.90 5.37
C GLU A 83 3.05 8.99 4.44
N HIS A 84 1.95 8.46 4.96
CA HIS A 84 0.98 7.66 4.22
C HIS A 84 -0.41 7.93 4.82
N PRO A 85 -1.51 7.52 4.17
CA PRO A 85 -2.87 7.91 4.55
C PRO A 85 -3.28 7.56 5.98
N TRP A 86 -2.60 6.58 6.57
CA TRP A 86 -2.89 6.03 7.89
C TRP A 86 -1.80 6.34 8.93
N SER A 87 -0.77 7.12 8.58
CA SER A 87 0.37 7.36 9.48
C SER A 87 -0.05 8.12 10.75
N PHE A 88 -1.10 8.94 10.67
CA PHE A 88 -1.69 9.61 11.82
C PHE A 88 -2.30 8.62 12.82
N LEU A 89 -3.03 7.61 12.32
CA LEU A 89 -3.63 6.57 13.18
C LEU A 89 -2.54 5.72 13.84
N ASP A 90 -1.46 5.42 13.12
CA ASP A 90 -0.34 4.66 13.68
C ASP A 90 0.39 5.45 14.79
N ARG A 91 0.51 6.77 14.64
CA ARG A 91 1.05 7.67 15.69
C ARG A 91 0.15 7.75 16.91
N LEU A 92 -1.17 7.87 16.72
CA LEU A 92 -2.14 7.89 17.83
C LEU A 92 -2.09 6.59 18.65
N ARG A 93 -2.10 5.44 17.98
CA ARG A 93 -2.02 4.14 18.65
C ARG A 93 -0.71 3.96 19.42
N SER A 94 0.38 4.55 18.94
CA SER A 94 1.69 4.50 19.61
C SER A 94 1.77 5.41 20.85
N MET A 95 0.90 6.42 20.97
CA MET A 95 0.82 7.30 22.14
C MET A 95 -0.07 6.73 23.26
N GLU A 96 -1.08 5.93 22.92
CA GLU A 96 -1.98 5.31 23.91
C GLU A 96 -1.25 4.24 24.75
N THR A 97 -0.23 3.58 24.21
CA THR A 97 0.58 2.59 24.94
C THR A 97 1.49 3.18 26.02
N ASP A 98 1.68 4.51 26.05
CA ASP A 98 2.50 5.19 27.07
C ASP A 98 1.69 5.58 28.32
N PHE A 99 0.35 5.45 28.30
CA PHE A 99 -0.54 5.86 29.39
C PHE A 99 -0.92 4.74 30.37
N ASP A 100 -0.60 3.47 30.06
CA ASP A 100 -0.94 2.29 30.90
C ASP A 100 0.22 1.84 31.83
N GLN A 101 1.27 2.66 32.00
CA GLN A 101 2.41 2.36 32.88
C GLN A 101 2.56 3.31 34.09
N ASN A 102 1.47 3.68 34.76
CA ASN A 102 1.58 4.32 36.08
C ASN A 102 0.45 3.96 37.04
#